data_AF-A0A2E3IEZ8-F1
#
_entry.id   AF-A0A2E3IEZ8-F1
#
_cell.length_a   1.000
_cell.length_b   1.000
_cell.length_c   1.000
_cell.angle_alpha   90.00
_cell.angle_beta   90.00
_cell.angle_gamma   90.00
#
_symmetry.space_group_name_H-M   'P 1'
#
loop_
_entity.id
_entity.type
_entity.pdbx_description
1 polymer ?
#
loop_
_entity_poly.entity_id
_entity_poly.type
_entity_poly.pdbx_seq_one_letter_code
_entity_poly.pdbx_strand_id
1 'polypeptide(L)'
;MQHALRYTEELDSKLKDAMAMLVLHLVARPWAETIAWTASIRAPRVNLFVTGSSINEQITGRCFTEDVKEPPHNLFYSQTTVADKEPRMSSLEVDTSDPLEWVEKLYERSEQRPGRIFRLPDENYVLLAAQPDFDKDWFHTLDAQDAAKIERVEETKTLETRRFRWHCGCNLDRILPILGGWRDKPDDLFKGETAISIQCPRCGAKFSVTRDMI
;
A
#
# COMPACT_ATOMS: atom_id res chain seq x y z
N MET A 1 -1.72 13.91 7.27
CA MET A 1 -2.52 12.66 7.39
C MET A 1 -3.72 12.88 8.31
N GLN A 2 -4.83 12.17 8.06
CA GLN A 2 -6.17 12.37 8.65
C GLN A 2 -6.27 12.27 10.19
N HIS A 3 -5.27 11.68 10.86
CA HIS A 3 -5.29 11.44 12.31
C HIS A 3 -4.08 12.02 13.05
N ALA A 4 -3.54 13.14 12.54
CA ALA A 4 -2.42 13.88 13.12
C ALA A 4 -1.13 13.06 13.31
N LEU A 5 -0.97 11.96 12.58
CA LEU A 5 0.30 11.24 12.48
C LEU A 5 1.35 12.16 11.86
N ARG A 6 2.54 12.20 12.46
CA ARG A 6 3.70 12.97 12.03
C ARG A 6 4.88 12.02 11.89
N TYR A 7 5.34 11.81 10.67
CA TYR A 7 6.58 11.10 10.43
C TYR A 7 7.70 12.10 10.12
N THR A 8 8.93 11.61 10.03
CA THR A 8 10.00 12.39 9.41
C THR A 8 9.66 12.63 7.94
N GLU A 9 10.20 13.70 7.36
CA GLU A 9 9.99 14.03 5.94
C GLU A 9 10.36 12.85 5.02
N GLU A 10 11.45 12.14 5.35
CA GLU A 10 11.87 10.94 4.63
C GLU A 10 10.80 9.83 4.63
N LEU A 11 10.19 9.54 5.79
CA LEU A 11 9.18 8.50 5.91
C LEU A 11 7.83 8.92 5.32
N ASP A 12 7.46 10.21 5.44
CA ASP A 12 6.29 10.77 4.78
C ASP A 12 6.42 10.64 3.25
N SER A 13 7.60 10.95 2.70
CA SER A 13 7.90 10.82 1.27
C SER A 13 7.82 9.36 0.82
N LYS A 14 8.44 8.42 1.55
CA LYS A 14 8.36 6.98 1.25
C LYS A 14 6.94 6.44 1.32
N LEU A 15 6.13 6.87 2.29
CA LEU A 15 4.73 6.45 2.37
C LEU A 15 3.93 6.96 1.17
N LYS A 16 4.17 8.20 0.75
CA LYS A 16 3.53 8.78 -0.43
C LYS A 16 3.94 8.04 -1.71
N ASP A 17 5.23 7.75 -1.88
CA ASP A 17 5.73 6.96 -3.01
C ASP A 17 5.10 5.56 -3.03
N ALA A 18 5.07 4.87 -1.88
CA ALA A 18 4.45 3.54 -1.78
C ALA A 18 2.95 3.56 -2.15
N MET A 19 2.23 4.61 -1.75
CA MET A 19 0.83 4.78 -2.14
C MET A 19 0.66 5.08 -3.62
N ALA A 20 1.45 5.98 -4.19
CA ALA A 20 1.41 6.30 -5.61
C ALA A 20 1.68 5.05 -6.45
N MET A 21 2.68 4.27 -6.06
CA MET A 21 3.00 3.00 -6.72
C MET A 21 1.89 1.97 -6.58
N LEU A 22 1.29 1.84 -5.39
CA LEU A 22 0.16 0.93 -5.22
C LEU A 22 -1.04 1.36 -6.07
N VAL A 23 -1.31 2.67 -6.19
CA VAL A 23 -2.37 3.19 -7.07
C VAL A 23 -2.09 2.83 -8.53
N LEU A 24 -0.87 3.05 -9.05
CA LEU A 24 -0.52 2.67 -10.41
C LEU A 24 -0.64 1.17 -10.64
N HIS A 25 -0.20 0.36 -9.67
CA HIS A 25 -0.37 -1.09 -9.72
C HIS A 25 -1.86 -1.45 -9.73
N LEU A 26 -2.70 -0.90 -8.84
CA LEU A 26 -4.15 -1.15 -8.80
C LEU A 26 -4.83 -0.83 -10.14
N VAL A 27 -4.41 0.24 -10.83
CA VAL A 27 -4.91 0.59 -12.17
C VAL A 27 -4.52 -0.47 -13.20
N ALA A 28 -3.29 -0.99 -13.13
CA ALA A 28 -2.80 -2.06 -13.99
C ALA A 28 -3.41 -3.44 -13.68
N ARG A 29 -4.21 -3.57 -12.61
CA ARG A 29 -4.80 -4.81 -12.12
C ARG A 29 -6.33 -4.82 -12.29
N PRO A 30 -6.97 -6.02 -12.29
CA PRO A 30 -8.42 -6.14 -12.35
C PRO A 30 -9.13 -5.37 -11.24
N TRP A 31 -10.29 -4.79 -11.56
CA TRP A 31 -11.10 -3.99 -10.62
C TRP A 31 -11.42 -4.70 -9.30
N ALA A 32 -11.70 -6.00 -9.38
CA ALA A 32 -12.13 -6.80 -8.25
C ALA A 32 -11.03 -7.06 -7.20
N GLU A 33 -9.78 -6.71 -7.50
CA GLU A 33 -8.65 -6.92 -6.60
C GLU A 33 -8.58 -5.81 -5.54
N THR A 34 -8.45 -6.21 -4.28
CA THR A 34 -7.95 -5.37 -3.20
C THR A 34 -6.53 -5.80 -2.90
N ILE A 35 -5.61 -4.85 -2.91
CA ILE A 35 -4.18 -5.13 -2.78
C ILE A 35 -3.65 -4.42 -1.54
N ALA A 36 -2.83 -5.14 -0.78
CA ALA A 36 -2.13 -4.62 0.39
C ALA A 36 -0.65 -4.96 0.27
N TRP A 37 0.18 -3.95 0.49
CA TRP A 37 1.63 -4.12 0.57
C TRP A 37 2.13 -3.84 1.97
N THR A 38 3.05 -4.69 2.42
CA THR A 38 3.78 -4.50 3.66
C THR A 38 5.27 -4.59 3.35
N ALA A 39 6.02 -3.53 3.62
CA ALA A 39 7.48 -3.54 3.55
C ALA A 39 8.07 -3.46 4.95
N SER A 40 8.89 -4.43 5.34
CA SER A 40 9.63 -4.45 6.59
C SER A 40 11.07 -4.07 6.30
N ILE A 41 11.48 -2.88 6.71
CA ILE A 41 12.79 -2.30 6.41
C ILE A 41 13.65 -2.31 7.67
N ARG A 42 14.91 -2.72 7.50
CA ARG A 42 15.89 -2.83 8.58
C ARG A 42 16.53 -1.48 8.93
N ALA A 43 16.87 -0.69 7.92
CA ALA A 43 17.52 0.62 8.07
C ALA A 43 16.89 1.66 7.11
N PRO A 44 16.09 2.63 7.62
CA PRO A 44 15.64 2.75 9.01
C PRO A 44 14.72 1.59 9.41
N ARG A 45 14.66 1.28 10.71
CA ARG A 45 13.80 0.21 11.24
C ARG A 45 12.34 0.65 11.21
N VAL A 46 11.61 0.27 10.16
CA VAL A 46 10.23 0.71 9.91
C VAL A 46 9.45 -0.38 9.19
N ASN A 47 8.16 -0.52 9.52
CA ASN A 47 7.21 -1.23 8.65
C ASN A 47 6.34 -0.22 7.92
N LEU A 48 6.27 -0.32 6.60
CA LEU A 48 5.41 0.47 5.73
C LEU A 48 4.25 -0.40 5.27
N PHE A 49 3.03 0.05 5.52
CA PHE A 49 1.82 -0.63 5.07
C PHE A 49 1.01 0.31 4.18
N VAL A 50 0.61 -0.16 3.00
CA VAL A 50 -0.32 0.54 2.11
C VAL A 50 -1.36 -0.45 1.59
N THR A 51 -2.59 -0.02 1.43
CA THR A 51 -3.64 -0.85 0.83
C THR A 51 -4.65 -0.01 0.08
N GLY A 52 -5.20 -0.56 -1.00
CA GLY A 52 -6.21 0.10 -1.80
C GLY A 52 -7.04 -0.88 -2.61
N SER A 53 -8.08 -0.34 -3.23
CA SER A 53 -9.05 -1.10 -4.01
C SER A 53 -9.64 -0.19 -5.08
N SER A 54 -9.70 -0.68 -6.32
CA SER A 54 -10.35 0.03 -7.43
C SER A 54 -11.87 0.12 -7.22
N ILE A 55 -12.52 -0.94 -6.71
CA ILE A 55 -13.96 -0.94 -6.40
C ILE A 55 -14.36 0.20 -5.46
N ASN A 56 -13.56 0.42 -4.42
CA ASN A 56 -13.88 1.42 -3.40
C ASN A 56 -13.23 2.78 -3.68
N GLU A 57 -12.48 2.91 -4.77
CA GLU A 57 -11.73 4.11 -5.15
C GLU A 57 -10.90 4.67 -3.98
N GLN A 58 -10.26 3.78 -3.22
CA GLN A 58 -9.63 4.16 -1.97
C GLN A 58 -8.18 3.69 -1.89
N ILE A 59 -7.37 4.50 -1.24
CA ILE A 59 -6.00 4.21 -0.83
C ILE A 59 -5.84 4.64 0.64
N THR A 60 -5.07 3.89 1.41
CA THR A 60 -4.66 4.27 2.77
C THR A 60 -3.32 3.63 3.08
N GLY A 61 -2.60 4.17 4.05
CA GLY A 61 -1.38 3.56 4.54
C GLY A 61 -0.94 4.07 5.90
N ARG A 62 0.11 3.45 6.43
CA ARG A 62 0.70 3.81 7.72
C ARG A 62 2.17 3.37 7.75
N CYS A 63 3.01 4.21 8.36
CA CYS A 63 4.33 3.82 8.83
C CYS A 63 4.25 3.40 10.31
N PHE A 64 4.87 2.28 10.64
CA PHE A 64 5.08 1.84 12.02
C PHE A 64 6.55 2.04 12.34
N THR A 65 6.83 2.87 13.34
CA THR A 65 8.19 3.23 13.80
C THR A 65 8.46 2.75 15.22
N GLU A 66 7.45 2.26 15.91
CA GLU A 66 7.50 1.77 17.29
C GLU A 66 7.22 0.27 17.29
N ASP A 67 7.85 -0.47 18.19
CA ASP A 67 7.68 -1.93 18.37
C ASP A 67 7.83 -2.77 17.09
N VAL A 68 8.57 -2.25 16.10
CA VAL A 68 8.85 -2.94 14.84
C VAL A 68 9.87 -4.04 15.11
N LYS A 69 9.64 -5.28 14.69
CA LYS A 69 10.67 -6.34 14.73
C LYS A 69 11.71 -6.08 13.63
N GLU A 70 12.99 -6.23 13.96
CA GLU A 70 14.06 -6.12 12.95
C GLU A 70 14.11 -7.42 12.14
N PRO A 71 13.85 -7.38 10.81
CA PRO A 71 14.01 -8.55 9.97
C PRO A 71 15.50 -8.77 9.62
N PRO A 72 15.91 -10.00 9.28
CA PRO A 72 17.30 -10.28 8.88
C PRO A 72 17.68 -9.55 7.56
N HIS A 73 16.70 -9.36 6.67
CA HIS A 73 16.80 -8.67 5.38
C HIS A 73 15.57 -7.76 5.21
N ASN A 74 15.60 -6.76 4.32
CA ASN A 74 14.38 -6.02 4.02
C ASN A 74 13.43 -6.94 3.24
N LEU A 75 12.15 -6.93 3.61
CA LEU A 75 11.14 -7.83 3.03
C LEU A 75 9.98 -7.00 2.50
N PHE A 76 9.53 -7.33 1.30
CA PHE A 76 8.36 -6.74 0.66
C PHE A 76 7.31 -7.82 0.38
N TYR A 77 6.14 -7.65 0.98
CA TYR A 77 5.00 -8.53 0.83
C TYR A 77 3.93 -7.86 0.00
N SER A 78 3.44 -8.56 -1.02
CA SER A 78 2.31 -8.14 -1.84
C SER A 78 1.18 -9.14 -1.67
N GLN A 79 0.09 -8.73 -1.03
CA GLN A 79 -1.09 -9.54 -0.82
C GLN A 79 -2.25 -9.04 -1.67
N THR A 80 -2.85 -9.93 -2.45
CA THR A 80 -4.04 -9.66 -3.25
C THR A 80 -5.22 -10.47 -2.73
N THR A 81 -6.33 -9.80 -2.48
CA THR A 81 -7.59 -10.42 -2.09
C THR A 81 -8.67 -10.13 -3.14
N VAL A 82 -9.54 -11.10 -3.35
CA VAL A 82 -10.74 -11.00 -4.19
C VAL A 82 -11.87 -11.62 -3.37
N ALA A 83 -13.08 -11.06 -3.46
CA ALA A 83 -14.24 -11.63 -2.76
C ALA A 83 -14.41 -13.12 -3.09
N ASP A 84 -14.71 -13.91 -2.05
CA ASP A 84 -14.96 -15.35 -2.14
C ASP A 84 -13.81 -16.19 -2.72
N LYS A 85 -12.57 -15.68 -2.64
CA LYS A 85 -11.36 -16.39 -3.07
C LYS A 85 -10.28 -16.35 -1.99
N GLU A 86 -9.45 -17.39 -1.99
CA GLU A 86 -8.27 -17.42 -1.13
C GLU A 86 -7.30 -16.27 -1.46
N PRO A 87 -6.77 -15.57 -0.45
CA PRO A 87 -5.75 -14.56 -0.64
C PRO A 87 -4.50 -15.12 -1.34
N ARG A 88 -3.93 -14.33 -2.24
CA ARG A 88 -2.63 -14.63 -2.86
C ARG A 88 -1.56 -13.73 -2.26
N MET A 89 -0.38 -14.27 -2.00
CA MET A 89 0.73 -13.53 -1.41
C MET A 89 2.01 -13.78 -2.19
N SER A 90 2.76 -12.71 -2.46
CA SER A 90 4.15 -12.74 -2.89
C SER A 90 5.02 -12.18 -1.78
N SER A 91 6.20 -12.78 -1.57
CA SER A 91 7.22 -12.33 -0.63
C SER A 91 8.53 -12.17 -1.37
N LEU A 92 9.11 -10.98 -1.30
CA LEU A 92 10.34 -10.62 -1.99
C LEU A 92 11.33 -10.05 -0.97
N GLU A 93 12.57 -10.50 -1.03
CA GLU A 93 13.67 -9.78 -0.40
C GLU A 93 13.99 -8.55 -1.25
N VAL A 94 14.18 -7.39 -0.62
CA VAL A 94 14.51 -6.13 -1.30
C VAL A 94 15.79 -5.55 -0.70
N ASP A 95 16.59 -4.88 -1.51
CA ASP A 95 17.91 -4.42 -1.10
C ASP A 95 17.89 -2.98 -0.58
N THR A 96 16.80 -2.25 -0.86
CA THR A 96 16.67 -0.83 -0.59
C THR A 96 15.42 -0.50 0.21
N SER A 97 15.32 0.75 0.63
CA SER A 97 14.14 1.30 1.29
C SER A 97 13.25 2.13 0.35
N ASP A 98 13.52 2.07 -0.96
CA ASP A 98 12.81 2.83 -1.99
C ASP A 98 11.59 2.04 -2.50
N PRO A 99 10.34 2.54 -2.32
CA PRO A 99 9.14 1.87 -2.81
C PRO A 99 9.12 1.61 -4.32
N LEU A 100 9.78 2.42 -5.14
CA LEU A 100 9.79 2.22 -6.59
C LEU A 100 10.57 0.96 -6.95
N GLU A 101 11.75 0.78 -6.36
CA GLU A 101 12.58 -0.41 -6.61
C GLU A 101 11.90 -1.70 -6.16
N TRP A 102 11.14 -1.66 -5.06
CA TRP A 102 10.36 -2.82 -4.61
C TRP A 102 9.34 -3.25 -5.65
N VAL A 103 8.71 -2.28 -6.32
CA VAL A 103 7.67 -2.53 -7.31
C VAL A 103 8.30 -2.98 -8.63
N GLU A 104 9.43 -2.42 -9.04
CA GLU A 104 10.17 -2.98 -10.20
C GLU A 104 10.53 -4.45 -9.96
N LYS A 105 11.03 -4.80 -8.75
CA LYS A 105 11.31 -6.19 -8.36
C LYS A 105 10.05 -7.05 -8.30
N LEU A 106 8.91 -6.50 -7.89
CA LEU A 106 7.60 -7.17 -7.93
C LEU A 106 7.20 -7.51 -9.37
N TYR A 107 7.36 -6.57 -10.29
CA TYR A 107 7.04 -6.78 -11.69
C TYR A 107 7.94 -7.85 -12.31
N GLU A 108 9.25 -7.78 -12.06
CA GLU A 108 10.21 -8.76 -12.54
C GLU A 108 9.91 -10.18 -12.00
N ARG A 109 9.66 -10.32 -10.68
CA ARG A 109 9.65 -11.62 -10.00
C ARG A 109 8.26 -12.24 -9.84
N SER A 110 7.24 -11.43 -9.57
CA SER A 110 5.88 -11.92 -9.30
C SER A 110 4.98 -11.79 -10.52
N GLU A 111 4.92 -10.59 -11.11
CA GLU A 111 4.15 -10.37 -12.35
C GLU A 111 4.85 -11.01 -13.57
N GLN A 112 6.11 -11.41 -13.42
CA GLN A 112 6.93 -12.09 -14.43
C GLN A 112 6.97 -11.33 -15.76
N ARG A 113 7.01 -9.99 -15.67
CA ARG A 113 7.17 -9.11 -16.82
C ARG A 113 7.92 -7.85 -16.41
N PRO A 114 8.83 -7.33 -17.24
CA PRO A 114 9.55 -6.11 -16.92
C PRO A 114 8.62 -4.94 -16.63
N GLY A 115 8.89 -4.25 -15.52
CA GLY A 115 8.25 -2.99 -15.16
C GLY A 115 9.33 -1.92 -14.99
N ARG A 116 9.07 -0.71 -15.48
CA ARG A 116 9.93 0.46 -15.27
C ARG A 116 9.14 1.58 -14.65
N ILE A 117 9.73 2.22 -13.67
CA ILE A 117 9.05 3.20 -12.84
C ILE A 117 9.82 4.51 -12.85
N PHE A 118 9.09 5.62 -12.98
CA PHE A 118 9.68 6.94 -13.04
C PHE A 118 8.98 7.88 -12.06
N ARG A 119 9.77 8.58 -11.25
CA ARG A 119 9.33 9.80 -10.57
C ARG A 119 9.46 10.95 -11.56
N LEU A 120 8.38 11.69 -11.76
CA LEU A 120 8.35 12.91 -12.55
C LEU A 120 8.17 14.13 -11.63
N PRO A 121 8.38 15.36 -12.14
CA PRO A 121 8.08 16.58 -11.39
C PRO A 121 6.62 16.65 -10.92
N ASP A 122 6.36 17.49 -9.91
CA ASP A 122 5.02 17.80 -9.40
C ASP A 122 4.24 16.57 -8.90
N GLU A 123 4.94 15.63 -8.25
CA GLU A 123 4.34 14.43 -7.65
C GLU A 123 3.64 13.51 -8.67
N ASN A 124 4.11 13.53 -9.92
CA ASN A 124 3.66 12.62 -10.96
C ASN A 124 4.53 11.37 -10.99
N TYR A 125 3.92 10.24 -11.30
CA TYR A 125 4.60 8.95 -11.33
C TYR A 125 4.11 8.15 -12.53
N VAL A 126 5.03 7.41 -13.15
CA VAL A 126 4.73 6.55 -14.30
C VAL A 126 5.19 5.13 -13.99
N LEU A 127 4.34 4.17 -14.37
CA LEU A 127 4.66 2.75 -14.40
C LEU A 127 4.45 2.24 -15.82
N LEU A 128 5.54 1.87 -16.48
CA LEU A 128 5.53 1.18 -17.77
C LEU A 128 5.69 -0.31 -17.52
N ALA A 129 4.65 -1.08 -17.79
CA ALA A 129 4.67 -2.53 -17.67
C ALA A 129 4.71 -3.16 -19.06
N ALA A 130 5.79 -3.88 -19.36
CA ALA A 130 5.95 -4.57 -20.63
C ALA A 130 4.84 -5.62 -20.84
N GLN A 131 4.45 -5.77 -22.10
CA GLN A 131 3.59 -6.86 -22.58
C GLN A 131 4.46 -7.90 -23.29
N PRO A 132 3.95 -9.11 -23.55
CA PRO A 132 4.63 -10.06 -24.42
C PRO A 132 5.05 -9.41 -25.74
N ASP A 133 6.23 -9.79 -26.24
CA ASP A 133 6.81 -9.34 -27.51
C ASP A 133 7.06 -7.82 -27.64
N PHE A 134 7.24 -7.12 -26.51
CA PHE A 134 7.64 -5.71 -26.51
C PHE A 134 9.03 -5.46 -27.12
N ASP A 135 9.25 -4.25 -27.63
CA ASP A 135 10.58 -3.78 -28.05
C ASP A 135 11.49 -3.60 -26.82
N LYS A 136 12.43 -4.53 -26.66
CA LYS A 136 13.35 -4.57 -25.51
C LYS A 136 14.33 -3.40 -25.53
N ASP A 137 14.85 -3.04 -26.70
CA ASP A 137 15.89 -2.02 -26.81
C ASP A 137 15.30 -0.65 -26.50
N TRP A 138 14.12 -0.35 -27.04
CA TRP A 138 13.36 0.85 -26.68
C TRP A 138 13.04 0.86 -25.17
N PHE A 139 12.46 -0.23 -24.65
CA PHE A 139 12.03 -0.26 -23.26
C PHE A 139 13.17 -0.09 -22.26
N HIS A 140 14.35 -0.64 -22.53
CA HIS A 140 15.51 -0.52 -21.64
C HIS A 140 16.26 0.81 -21.78
N THR A 141 16.04 1.58 -22.85
CA THR A 141 16.71 2.86 -23.08
C THR A 141 15.92 4.08 -22.58
N LEU A 142 14.60 3.96 -22.39
CA LEU A 142 13.76 5.06 -21.89
C LEU A 142 14.33 5.69 -20.61
N ASP A 143 14.14 6.99 -20.43
CA ASP A 143 14.38 7.65 -19.16
C ASP A 143 13.13 8.40 -18.65
N ALA A 144 13.28 9.16 -17.55
CA ALA A 144 12.18 9.93 -16.99
C ALA A 144 11.70 11.07 -17.92
N GLN A 145 12.59 11.64 -18.76
CA GLN A 145 12.23 12.67 -19.73
C GLN A 145 11.43 12.08 -20.88
N ASP A 146 11.77 10.87 -21.33
CA ASP A 146 11.03 10.14 -22.34
C ASP A 146 9.64 9.76 -21.80
N ALA A 147 9.59 9.18 -20.60
CA ALA A 147 8.33 8.81 -19.94
C ALA A 147 7.38 10.01 -19.77
N ALA A 148 7.91 11.19 -19.44
CA ALA A 148 7.12 12.43 -19.31
C ALA A 148 6.52 12.92 -20.63
N LYS A 149 7.08 12.50 -21.78
CA LYS A 149 6.65 12.93 -23.12
C LYS A 149 5.99 11.79 -23.91
N ILE A 150 5.79 10.64 -23.30
CA ILE A 150 5.39 9.41 -24.01
C ILE A 150 4.09 9.57 -24.80
N GLU A 151 3.08 10.27 -24.25
CA GLU A 151 1.81 10.51 -24.93
C GLU A 151 1.92 11.43 -26.17
N ARG A 152 3.04 12.16 -26.31
CA ARG A 152 3.29 13.07 -27.43
C ARG A 152 4.21 12.44 -28.49
N VAL A 153 5.13 11.58 -28.06
CA VAL A 153 6.17 10.98 -28.91
C VAL A 153 5.71 9.65 -29.49
N GLU A 154 5.00 8.87 -28.68
CA GLU A 154 4.50 7.54 -29.07
C GLU A 154 3.01 7.58 -29.42
N GLU A 155 2.58 6.62 -30.24
CA GLU A 155 1.14 6.43 -30.48
C GLU A 155 0.50 5.78 -29.24
N THR A 156 -0.27 6.57 -28.51
CA THR A 156 -0.94 6.14 -27.28
C THR A 156 -2.44 6.35 -27.35
N LYS A 157 -3.17 5.56 -26.58
CA LYS A 157 -4.62 5.74 -26.38
C LYS A 157 -4.96 5.52 -24.91
N THR A 158 -5.64 6.48 -24.30
CA THR A 158 -6.20 6.32 -22.96
C THR A 158 -7.25 5.21 -22.98
N LEU A 159 -6.99 4.12 -22.25
CA LEU A 159 -7.93 3.01 -22.12
C LEU A 159 -8.96 3.27 -21.01
N GLU A 160 -8.50 3.86 -19.90
CA GLU A 160 -9.30 4.05 -18.71
C GLU A 160 -8.70 5.17 -17.84
N THR A 161 -9.54 5.79 -17.01
CA THR A 161 -9.10 6.66 -15.91
C THR A 161 -9.79 6.20 -14.63
N ARG A 162 -9.01 5.92 -13.58
CA ARG A 162 -9.52 5.58 -12.25
C ARG A 162 -9.17 6.67 -11.26
N ARG A 163 -10.03 6.85 -10.25
CA ARG A 163 -9.82 7.82 -9.17
C ARG A 163 -9.60 7.07 -7.87
N PHE A 164 -8.70 7.59 -7.06
CA PHE A 164 -8.45 7.09 -5.71
C PHE A 164 -8.39 8.26 -4.77
N ARG A 165 -9.04 8.12 -3.61
CA ARG A 165 -8.94 9.09 -2.51
C ARG A 165 -8.31 8.44 -1.29
N TRP A 166 -7.61 9.25 -0.50
CA TRP A 166 -7.22 8.81 0.84
C TRP A 166 -8.47 8.51 1.67
N HIS A 167 -8.75 7.24 1.92
CA HIS A 167 -9.90 6.81 2.70
C HIS A 167 -9.69 5.40 3.25
N CYS A 168 -9.58 5.26 4.57
CA CYS A 168 -9.41 3.96 5.20
C CYS A 168 -10.72 3.17 5.32
N GLY A 169 -11.87 3.85 5.43
CA GLY A 169 -13.16 3.23 5.70
C GLY A 169 -13.25 2.52 7.06
N CYS A 170 -12.39 2.86 8.04
CA CYS A 170 -12.52 2.36 9.41
C CYS A 170 -13.63 3.10 10.16
N ASN A 171 -14.45 2.36 10.89
CA ASN A 171 -15.51 2.87 11.76
C ASN A 171 -15.74 1.87 12.92
N LEU A 172 -16.58 2.25 13.88
CA LEU A 172 -16.91 1.38 15.01
C LEU A 172 -17.62 0.09 14.58
N ASP A 173 -18.53 0.16 13.59
CA ASP A 173 -19.23 -1.02 13.08
C ASP A 173 -18.30 -2.13 12.56
N ARG A 174 -17.12 -1.76 12.04
CA ARG A 174 -16.08 -2.70 11.61
C ARG A 174 -15.17 -3.16 12.76
N ILE A 175 -15.05 -2.38 13.82
CA ILE A 175 -14.15 -2.65 14.95
C ILE A 175 -14.85 -3.53 15.99
N LEU A 176 -16.08 -3.22 16.36
CA LEU A 176 -16.82 -3.92 17.41
C LEU A 176 -16.94 -5.43 17.17
N PRO A 177 -17.18 -5.94 15.94
CA PRO A 177 -17.21 -7.38 15.68
C PRO A 177 -15.89 -8.09 16.01
N ILE A 178 -14.75 -7.43 15.86
CA ILE A 178 -13.42 -7.98 16.20
C ILE A 178 -13.30 -8.19 17.72
N LEU A 179 -13.99 -7.37 18.51
CA LEU A 179 -14.06 -7.50 19.97
C LEU A 179 -15.10 -8.52 20.42
N GLY A 180 -15.85 -9.16 19.51
CA GLY A 180 -16.94 -10.07 19.86
C GLY A 180 -16.52 -11.21 20.80
N GLY A 181 -15.27 -11.67 20.73
CA GLY A 181 -14.72 -12.69 21.63
C GLY A 181 -14.56 -12.23 23.10
N TRP A 182 -14.69 -10.94 23.38
CA TRP A 182 -14.59 -10.36 24.73
C TRP A 182 -15.95 -10.08 25.38
N ARG A 183 -17.06 -10.33 24.69
CA ARG A 183 -18.43 -10.08 25.20
C ARG A 183 -18.70 -10.73 26.55
N ASP A 184 -18.22 -11.96 26.72
CA ASP A 184 -18.43 -12.73 27.95
C ASP A 184 -17.36 -12.43 29.03
N LYS A 185 -16.35 -11.63 28.71
CA LYS A 185 -15.22 -11.28 29.61
C LYS A 185 -14.84 -9.80 29.51
N PRO A 186 -15.79 -8.87 29.68
CA PRO A 186 -15.50 -7.44 29.55
C PRO A 186 -14.49 -6.98 30.61
N ASP A 187 -14.50 -7.55 31.81
CA ASP A 187 -13.56 -7.15 32.86
C ASP A 187 -12.09 -7.41 32.49
N ASP A 188 -11.80 -8.50 31.77
CA ASP A 188 -10.45 -8.81 31.30
C ASP A 188 -9.98 -7.83 30.21
N LEU A 189 -10.91 -7.37 29.36
CA LEU A 189 -10.63 -6.43 28.28
C LEU A 189 -10.39 -5.02 28.82
N PHE A 190 -11.27 -4.54 29.71
CA PHE A 190 -11.23 -3.18 30.23
C PHE A 190 -10.30 -3.01 31.43
N LYS A 191 -9.98 -4.09 32.17
CA LYS A 191 -9.10 -4.07 33.35
C LYS A 191 -9.44 -2.97 34.37
N GLY A 192 -10.74 -2.77 34.61
CA GLY A 192 -11.25 -1.74 35.52
C GLY A 192 -11.44 -0.35 34.90
N GLU A 193 -11.00 -0.11 33.67
CA GLU A 193 -11.27 1.14 32.95
C GLU A 193 -12.72 1.23 32.46
N THR A 194 -13.20 2.46 32.28
CA THR A 194 -14.55 2.73 31.73
C THR A 194 -14.59 2.69 30.21
N ALA A 195 -13.44 2.94 29.56
CA ALA A 195 -13.27 2.93 28.13
C ALA A 195 -11.87 2.44 27.75
N ILE A 196 -11.75 1.82 26.58
CA ILE A 196 -10.46 1.49 25.95
C ILE A 196 -10.29 2.30 24.66
N SER A 197 -9.03 2.55 24.29
CA SER A 197 -8.70 3.19 23.01
C SER A 197 -8.20 2.12 22.03
N ILE A 198 -8.94 1.94 20.94
CA ILE A 198 -8.55 1.06 19.84
C ILE A 198 -7.99 1.89 18.70
N GLN A 199 -6.83 1.49 18.19
CA GLN A 199 -6.22 2.15 17.04
C GLN A 199 -6.41 1.32 15.77
N CYS A 200 -6.89 1.96 14.70
CA CYS A 200 -6.92 1.33 13.39
C CYS A 200 -5.49 1.08 12.90
N PRO A 201 -5.11 -0.16 12.56
CA PRO A 201 -3.76 -0.45 12.09
C PRO A 201 -3.46 0.20 10.73
N ARG A 202 -4.48 0.45 9.90
CA ARG A 202 -4.30 0.91 8.52
C ARG A 202 -4.10 2.42 8.35
N CYS A 203 -4.65 3.23 9.25
CA CYS A 203 -4.56 4.70 9.16
C CYS A 203 -4.23 5.41 10.49
N GLY A 204 -4.18 4.67 11.61
CA GLY A 204 -3.89 5.22 12.92
C GLY A 204 -5.05 5.93 13.62
N ALA A 205 -6.26 5.92 13.06
CA ALA A 205 -7.48 6.43 13.71
C ALA A 205 -7.65 5.81 15.11
N LYS A 206 -8.00 6.63 16.10
CA LYS A 206 -8.28 6.17 17.47
C LYS A 206 -9.79 6.19 17.71
N PHE A 207 -10.30 5.10 18.26
CA PHE A 207 -11.70 4.92 18.61
C PHE A 207 -11.79 4.64 20.10
N SER A 208 -12.60 5.41 20.81
CA SER A 208 -12.96 5.10 22.19
C SER A 208 -14.09 4.09 22.16
N VAL A 209 -13.91 2.96 22.84
CA VAL A 209 -14.91 1.91 23.01
C VAL A 209 -15.22 1.78 24.49
N THR A 210 -16.49 1.90 24.84
CA THR A 210 -17.01 1.77 26.20
C THR A 210 -17.66 0.40 26.39
N ARG A 211 -17.90 0.03 27.65
CA ARG A 211 -18.47 -1.29 28.00
C ARG A 211 -19.84 -1.54 27.40
N ASP A 212 -20.66 -0.51 27.26
CA ASP A 212 -22.02 -0.57 26.69
C ASP A 212 -22.03 -0.81 25.17
N MET A 213 -20.89 -0.69 24.50
CA MET A 213 -20.78 -0.88 23.05
C MET A 213 -20.47 -2.33 22.62
N ILE A 214 -20.09 -3.21 23.55
CA ILE A 214 -19.58 -4.56 23.24
C ILE A 214 -20.62 -5.63 23.48
#